data_AF-I3Z9L3-F1
#
_entry.id   AF-I3Z9L3-F1
#
_cell.length_a   1.000
_cell.length_b   1.000
_cell.length_c   1.000
_cell.angle_alpha   90.00
_cell.angle_beta   90.00
_cell.angle_gamma   90.00
#
_symmetry.space_group_name_H-M   'P 1'
#
loop_
_entity.id
_entity.type
_entity.pdbx_description
1 polymer ?
#
loop_
_entity_poly.entity_id
_entity_poly.type
_entity_poly.pdbx_seq_one_letter_code
_entity_poly.pdbx_strand_id
1 'polypeptide(L)'
;MKNLSENWITEGWIDFEYKKYLLLAYLKEVGENFKQVKLYPPLADLIHHYSKLKSFEEDREKLKAAFPKLLEGPDLKTMKLEYKPIFIPDETMKQLEEIVQYALPLLKNHIEEGKDIYDFLESEMLIEPIGISPLYQNEGYVMLSQEKSKEVFIYKYKVSLFQNSKDRFKSVMLQFIKNVHLSISNTFEQIKMSLVKEFRELPNPATYRIHSNCEIPLQESLIPISKRLLLKNVE
;
A
#
# COMPACT_ATOMS: atom_id res chain seq x y z
N MET A 1 13.71 -6.92 -1.79
CA MET A 1 13.01 -6.24 -2.89
C MET A 1 13.94 -5.17 -3.41
N LYS A 2 14.25 -5.15 -4.71
CA LYS A 2 14.97 -4.00 -5.28
C LYS A 2 13.94 -2.90 -5.50
N ASN A 3 13.74 -2.09 -4.47
CA ASN A 3 12.88 -0.91 -4.61
C ASN A 3 13.60 0.10 -5.50
N LEU A 4 12.84 0.66 -6.43
CA LEU A 4 13.31 1.79 -7.22
C LEU A 4 13.43 2.99 -6.28
N SER A 5 14.55 3.72 -6.34
CA SER A 5 14.74 4.89 -5.48
C SER A 5 13.65 5.93 -5.74
N GLU A 6 13.28 6.67 -4.70
CA GLU A 6 12.42 7.85 -4.82
C GLU A 6 12.88 8.79 -5.94
N ASN A 7 14.18 9.02 -6.05
CA ASN A 7 14.77 9.97 -6.99
C ASN A 7 15.48 9.27 -8.16
N TRP A 8 15.05 8.06 -8.52
CA TRP A 8 15.77 7.21 -9.48
C TRP A 8 16.04 7.88 -10.84
N ILE A 9 15.27 8.88 -11.27
CA ILE A 9 15.57 9.63 -12.51
C ILE A 9 16.58 10.77 -12.32
N THR A 10 16.64 11.38 -11.13
CA THR A 10 17.48 12.57 -10.83
C THR A 10 18.75 12.25 -10.04
N GLU A 11 18.90 11.01 -9.54
CA GLU A 11 20.10 10.55 -8.84
C GLU A 11 21.06 9.78 -9.76
N GLY A 12 22.35 9.78 -9.42
CA GLY A 12 23.35 9.01 -10.17
C GLY A 12 23.54 9.51 -11.60
N TRP A 13 23.81 8.58 -12.53
CA TRP A 13 24.07 8.91 -13.93
C TRP A 13 22.74 9.11 -14.65
N ILE A 14 22.50 10.33 -15.14
CA ILE A 14 21.30 10.69 -15.92
C ILE A 14 21.60 10.36 -17.37
N ASP A 15 21.42 9.08 -17.70
CA ASP A 15 21.58 8.55 -19.05
C ASP A 15 20.32 7.73 -19.40
N PHE A 16 19.79 7.93 -20.61
CA PHE A 16 18.54 7.30 -21.03
C PHE A 16 18.63 5.78 -21.00
N GLU A 17 19.71 5.20 -21.52
CA GLU A 17 19.86 3.74 -21.59
C GLU A 17 19.94 3.13 -20.19
N TYR A 18 20.79 3.69 -19.34
CA TYR A 18 20.93 3.25 -17.96
C TYR A 18 19.59 3.30 -17.20
N LYS A 19 18.87 4.42 -17.27
CA LYS A 19 17.58 4.61 -16.58
C LYS A 19 16.50 3.69 -17.12
N LYS A 20 16.47 3.46 -18.43
CA LYS A 20 15.61 2.47 -19.08
C LYS A 20 15.85 1.07 -18.52
N TYR A 21 17.10 0.62 -18.42
CA TYR A 21 17.40 -0.70 -17.87
C TYR A 21 17.04 -0.82 -16.39
N LEU A 22 17.27 0.24 -15.61
CA LEU A 22 16.89 0.29 -14.21
C LEU A 22 15.37 0.12 -14.04
N LEU A 23 14.59 0.85 -14.83
CA LEU A 23 13.12 0.75 -14.84
C LEU A 23 12.66 -0.66 -15.26
N LEU A 24 13.20 -1.21 -16.34
CA LEU A 24 12.83 -2.54 -16.82
C LEU A 24 13.15 -3.64 -15.79
N ALA A 25 14.29 -3.53 -15.10
CA ALA A 25 14.65 -4.45 -14.03
C ALA A 25 13.67 -4.38 -12.85
N TYR A 26 13.26 -3.16 -12.47
CA TYR A 26 12.24 -2.94 -11.44
C TYR A 26 10.87 -3.51 -11.85
N LEU A 27 10.38 -3.18 -13.05
CA LEU A 27 9.09 -3.66 -13.55
C LEU A 27 9.04 -5.18 -13.66
N LYS A 28 10.15 -5.82 -14.05
CA LYS A 28 10.27 -7.28 -14.04
C LYS A 28 10.06 -7.86 -12.64
N GLU A 29 10.67 -7.28 -11.61
CA GLU A 29 10.48 -7.74 -10.22
C GLU A 29 9.03 -7.53 -9.75
N VAL A 30 8.41 -6.40 -10.11
CA VAL A 30 6.99 -6.16 -9.81
C VAL A 30 6.10 -7.22 -10.47
N GLY A 31 6.32 -7.52 -11.75
CA GLY A 31 5.60 -8.57 -12.46
C GLY A 31 5.74 -9.95 -11.80
N GLU A 32 6.94 -10.30 -11.30
CA GLU A 32 7.12 -11.57 -10.56
C GLU A 32 6.36 -11.60 -9.22
N ASN A 33 6.24 -10.46 -8.53
CA ASN A 33 5.39 -10.36 -7.33
C ASN A 33 3.90 -10.51 -7.68
N PHE A 34 3.46 -9.89 -8.77
CA PHE A 34 2.07 -9.99 -9.25
C PHE A 34 1.69 -11.41 -9.65
N LYS A 35 2.58 -12.15 -10.31
CA LYS A 35 2.39 -13.59 -10.59
C LYS A 35 2.19 -14.43 -9.33
N GLN A 36 2.80 -14.03 -8.22
CA GLN A 36 2.64 -14.66 -6.91
C GLN A 36 1.48 -14.07 -6.10
N VAL A 37 0.66 -13.21 -6.70
CA VAL A 37 -0.47 -12.55 -6.05
C VAL A 37 -0.01 -11.70 -4.84
N LYS A 38 1.23 -11.18 -4.87
CA LYS A 38 1.80 -10.28 -3.86
C LYS A 38 1.66 -8.84 -4.32
N LEU A 39 0.52 -8.24 -3.99
CA LEU A 39 0.13 -6.97 -4.59
C LEU A 39 0.77 -5.76 -3.88
N TYR A 40 0.86 -5.80 -2.56
CA TYR A 40 1.46 -4.74 -1.74
C TYR A 40 2.77 -5.20 -1.09
N PRO A 41 3.79 -4.32 -0.99
CA PRO A 41 3.80 -2.92 -1.43
C PRO A 41 3.97 -2.62 -2.95
N PRO A 42 4.32 -3.55 -3.88
CA PRO A 42 4.69 -3.18 -5.25
C PRO A 42 3.71 -2.27 -6.00
N LEU A 43 2.40 -2.50 -5.88
CA LEU A 43 1.39 -1.67 -6.53
C LEU A 43 1.38 -0.23 -5.98
N ALA A 44 1.55 -0.05 -4.67
CA ALA A 44 1.61 1.27 -4.06
C ALA A 44 2.85 2.04 -4.53
N ASP A 45 4.00 1.35 -4.60
CA ASP A 45 5.25 1.93 -5.08
C ASP A 45 5.16 2.34 -6.56
N LEU A 46 4.53 1.50 -7.42
CA LEU A 46 4.23 1.85 -8.81
C LEU A 46 3.39 3.12 -8.95
N ILE A 47 2.28 3.20 -8.20
CA ILE A 47 1.38 4.35 -8.22
C ILE A 47 2.12 5.61 -7.77
N HIS A 48 2.96 5.49 -6.74
CA HIS A 48 3.77 6.59 -6.23
C HIS A 48 4.76 7.10 -7.28
N HIS A 49 5.54 6.21 -7.90
CA HIS A 49 6.47 6.59 -8.97
C HIS A 49 5.75 7.20 -10.17
N TYR A 50 4.62 6.63 -10.61
CA TYR A 50 3.82 7.18 -11.70
C TYR A 50 3.30 8.59 -11.38
N SER A 51 2.74 8.79 -10.19
CA SER A 51 2.25 10.11 -9.74
C SER A 51 3.38 11.15 -9.73
N LYS A 52 4.56 10.75 -9.25
CA LYS A 52 5.75 11.60 -9.23
C LYS A 52 6.21 11.99 -10.63
N LEU A 53 6.34 11.02 -11.55
CA LEU A 53 6.73 11.30 -12.94
C LEU A 53 5.69 12.16 -13.66
N LYS A 54 4.40 11.90 -13.44
CA LYS A 54 3.32 12.70 -14.01
C LYS A 54 3.39 14.15 -13.52
N SER A 55 3.74 14.35 -12.25
CA SER A 55 3.96 15.70 -11.71
C SER A 55 5.14 16.43 -12.35
N PHE A 56 6.15 15.70 -12.84
CA PHE A 56 7.29 16.26 -13.56
C PHE A 56 6.97 16.58 -15.03
N GLU A 57 6.14 15.76 -15.67
CA GLU A 57 5.61 16.03 -17.01
C GLU A 57 4.75 17.31 -17.02
N GLU A 58 3.93 17.51 -16.00
CA GLU A 58 3.05 18.68 -15.87
C GLU A 58 3.79 19.96 -15.44
N ASP A 59 4.89 19.84 -14.68
CA ASP A 59 5.60 20.97 -14.09
C ASP A 59 7.12 20.78 -14.11
N ARG A 60 7.78 21.44 -15.06
CA ARG A 60 9.25 21.40 -15.21
C ARG A 60 9.99 21.99 -14.00
N GLU A 61 9.37 22.88 -13.23
CA GLU A 61 9.99 23.43 -12.02
C GLU A 61 10.02 22.40 -10.89
N LYS A 62 9.01 21.51 -10.81
CA LYS A 62 9.06 20.37 -9.88
C LYS A 62 10.18 19.40 -10.22
N LEU A 63 10.41 19.16 -11.52
CA LEU A 63 11.52 18.32 -11.96
C LEU A 63 12.87 18.91 -11.54
N LYS A 64 13.09 20.21 -11.75
CA LYS A 64 14.30 20.91 -11.27
C LYS A 64 14.44 20.84 -9.75
N ALA A 65 13.35 20.99 -9.01
CA ALA A 65 13.35 20.93 -7.55
C ALA A 65 13.64 19.52 -6.98
N ALA A 66 13.42 18.47 -7.77
CA ALA A 66 13.68 17.09 -7.39
C ALA A 66 15.16 16.69 -7.49
N PHE A 67 16.02 17.55 -8.02
CA PHE A 67 17.45 17.31 -8.00
C PHE A 67 18.01 17.44 -6.58
N PRO A 68 18.99 16.59 -6.20
CA PRO A 68 19.68 16.73 -4.93
C PRO A 68 20.33 18.12 -4.84
N LYS A 69 20.19 18.79 -3.71
CA LYS A 69 20.84 20.09 -3.49
C LYS A 69 22.26 19.86 -2.97
N LEU A 70 23.23 20.59 -3.51
CA LEU A 70 24.61 20.54 -3.01
C LEU A 70 24.72 21.34 -1.71
N LEU A 71 25.28 20.71 -0.67
CA LEU A 71 25.68 21.36 0.58
C LEU A 71 26.96 22.14 0.32
N GLU A 72 26.91 23.47 0.45
CA GLU A 72 28.09 24.32 0.23
C GLU A 72 28.90 24.56 1.52
N GLY A 73 28.42 24.03 2.66
CA GLY A 73 29.03 24.18 3.97
C GLY A 73 28.21 25.08 4.91
N PRO A 74 28.61 25.23 6.17
CA PRO A 74 27.95 26.11 7.12
C PRO A 74 28.26 27.58 6.82
N ASP A 75 27.23 28.41 6.66
CA ASP A 75 27.42 29.87 6.67
C ASP A 75 27.67 30.31 8.12
N LEU A 76 28.92 30.64 8.43
CA LEU A 76 29.34 31.09 9.76
C LEU A 76 28.70 32.42 10.18
N LYS A 77 28.10 33.20 9.26
CA LYS A 77 27.42 34.45 9.59
C LYS A 77 25.98 34.25 10.04
N THR A 78 25.26 33.27 9.46
CA THR A 78 23.86 33.01 9.80
C THR A 78 23.64 31.72 10.61
N MET A 79 24.70 30.93 10.82
CA MET A 79 24.64 29.62 11.49
C MET A 79 23.65 28.65 10.82
N LYS A 80 23.48 28.76 9.50
CA LYS A 80 22.61 27.91 8.68
C LYS A 80 23.39 27.18 7.61
N LEU A 81 22.92 25.98 7.24
CA LEU A 81 23.42 25.24 6.09
C LEU A 81 22.84 25.86 4.82
N GLU A 82 23.72 26.38 3.95
CA GLU A 82 23.31 26.89 2.64
C GLU A 82 23.31 25.77 1.59
N TYR A 83 22.25 25.75 0.78
CA TYR A 83 22.05 24.78 -0.29
C TYR A 83 21.85 25.54 -1.60
N LYS A 84 22.68 25.27 -2.61
CA LYS A 84 22.51 25.86 -3.94
C LYS A 84 21.83 24.89 -4.92
N PRO A 85 20.92 25.39 -5.78
CA PRO A 85 20.38 24.60 -6.88
C PRO A 85 21.50 24.24 -7.86
N ILE A 86 21.53 22.98 -8.31
CA ILE A 86 22.49 22.52 -9.32
C ILE A 86 22.13 23.19 -10.65
N PHE A 87 23.13 23.71 -11.37
CA PHE A 87 22.95 24.12 -12.75
C PHE A 87 22.75 22.87 -13.62
N ILE A 88 21.56 22.72 -14.20
CA ILE A 88 21.21 21.57 -15.03
C ILE A 88 21.31 22.01 -16.50
N PRO A 89 22.20 21.39 -17.31
CA PRO A 89 22.27 21.66 -18.74
C PRO A 89 20.94 21.34 -19.43
N ASP A 90 20.58 22.11 -20.46
CA ASP A 90 19.37 21.87 -21.26
C ASP A 90 19.33 20.47 -21.87
N GLU A 91 20.48 19.89 -22.21
CA GLU A 91 20.59 18.54 -22.75
C GLU A 91 20.21 17.46 -21.72
N THR A 92 20.61 17.63 -20.46
CA THR A 92 20.18 16.76 -19.36
C THR A 92 18.68 16.87 -19.11
N MET A 93 18.10 18.06 -19.25
CA MET A 93 16.64 18.23 -19.15
C MET A 93 15.90 17.50 -20.26
N LYS A 94 16.39 17.55 -21.50
CA LYS A 94 15.81 16.80 -22.62
C LYS A 94 15.88 15.29 -22.39
N GLN A 95 17.02 14.77 -21.93
CA GLN A 95 17.14 13.35 -21.59
C GLN A 95 16.17 12.93 -20.49
N LEU A 96 15.95 13.78 -19.47
CA LEU A 96 14.95 13.49 -18.44
C LEU A 96 13.53 13.45 -19.00
N GLU A 97 13.18 14.38 -19.88
CA GLU A 97 11.87 14.38 -20.57
C GLU A 97 11.68 13.10 -21.39
N GLU A 98 12.71 12.65 -22.11
CA GLU A 98 12.69 11.37 -22.83
C GLU A 98 12.51 10.17 -21.90
N ILE A 99 13.21 10.14 -20.75
CA ILE A 99 13.05 9.10 -19.73
C ILE A 99 11.62 9.10 -19.19
N VAL A 100 11.06 10.27 -18.87
CA VAL A 100 9.69 10.41 -18.34
C VAL A 100 8.66 9.92 -19.37
N GLN A 101 8.77 10.37 -20.62
CA GLN A 101 7.88 9.95 -21.71
C GLN A 101 7.95 8.43 -21.97
N TYR A 102 9.13 7.84 -21.82
CA TYR A 102 9.31 6.39 -21.93
C TYR A 102 8.72 5.63 -20.73
N ALA A 103 8.91 6.15 -19.52
CA ALA A 103 8.56 5.45 -18.27
C ALA A 103 7.06 5.48 -17.95
N LEU A 104 6.38 6.61 -18.19
CA LEU A 104 4.96 6.79 -17.87
C LEU A 104 4.03 5.71 -18.45
N PRO A 105 4.06 5.39 -19.77
CA PRO A 105 3.19 4.36 -20.32
C PRO A 105 3.49 2.97 -19.74
N LEU A 106 4.77 2.65 -19.48
CA LEU A 106 5.15 1.36 -18.91
C LEU A 106 4.66 1.19 -17.47
N LEU A 107 4.82 2.22 -16.64
CA LEU A 107 4.30 2.23 -15.26
C LEU A 107 2.78 2.13 -15.26
N LYS A 108 2.11 2.89 -16.13
CA LYS A 108 0.65 2.85 -16.26
C LYS A 108 0.14 1.45 -16.58
N ASN A 109 0.74 0.77 -17.54
CA ASN A 109 0.36 -0.60 -17.92
C ASN A 109 0.49 -1.59 -16.74
N HIS A 110 1.57 -1.50 -15.96
CA HIS A 110 1.74 -2.37 -14.78
C HIS A 110 0.78 -2.00 -13.64
N ILE A 111 0.40 -0.72 -13.51
CA ILE A 111 -0.64 -0.30 -12.56
C ILE A 111 -1.99 -0.88 -12.96
N GLU A 112 -2.33 -0.87 -14.25
CA GLU A 112 -3.55 -1.48 -14.78
C GLU A 112 -3.56 -3.00 -14.52
N GLU A 113 -2.45 -3.71 -14.79
CA GLU A 113 -2.30 -5.12 -14.45
C GLU A 113 -2.50 -5.38 -12.94
N GLY A 114 -1.85 -4.61 -12.08
CA GLY A 114 -2.02 -4.75 -10.63
C GLY A 114 -3.44 -4.42 -10.15
N LYS A 115 -4.13 -3.49 -10.82
CA LYS A 115 -5.53 -3.17 -10.55
C LYS A 115 -6.44 -4.33 -10.95
N ASP A 116 -6.22 -4.94 -12.11
CA ASP A 116 -7.02 -6.10 -12.54
C ASP A 116 -6.86 -7.27 -11.56
N ILE A 117 -5.63 -7.51 -11.07
CA ILE A 117 -5.39 -8.50 -9.99
C ILE A 117 -6.11 -8.10 -8.71
N TYR A 118 -6.04 -6.83 -8.29
CA TYR A 118 -6.77 -6.34 -7.12
C TYR A 118 -8.27 -6.59 -7.24
N ASP A 119 -8.87 -6.21 -8.37
CA ASP A 119 -10.31 -6.30 -8.61
C ASP A 119 -10.75 -7.78 -8.60
N PHE A 120 -9.94 -8.67 -9.19
CA PHE A 120 -10.16 -10.11 -9.11
C PHE A 120 -10.12 -10.64 -7.67
N LEU A 121 -9.08 -10.33 -6.90
CA LEU A 121 -8.95 -10.80 -5.52
C LEU A 121 -10.06 -10.24 -4.61
N GLU A 122 -10.43 -8.97 -4.81
CA GLU A 122 -11.54 -8.37 -4.08
C GLU A 122 -12.86 -9.10 -4.38
N SER A 123 -13.08 -9.53 -5.63
CA SER A 123 -14.29 -10.30 -6.01
C SER A 123 -14.33 -11.72 -5.42
N GLU A 124 -13.17 -12.32 -5.17
CA GLU A 124 -13.04 -13.64 -4.55
C GLU A 124 -13.06 -13.58 -3.00
N MET A 125 -13.17 -12.38 -2.43
CA MET A 125 -13.21 -12.16 -1.00
C MET A 125 -14.60 -11.72 -0.54
N LEU A 126 -15.10 -12.38 0.49
CA LEU A 126 -16.40 -12.08 1.10
C LEU A 126 -16.23 -11.65 2.55
N ILE A 127 -17.05 -10.69 2.97
CA ILE A 127 -17.11 -10.18 4.33
C ILE A 127 -18.50 -10.43 4.90
N GLU A 128 -18.54 -11.07 6.07
CA GLU A 128 -19.79 -11.48 6.72
C GLU A 128 -19.72 -11.17 8.22
N PRO A 129 -20.81 -10.66 8.83
CA PRO A 129 -20.86 -10.51 10.28
C PRO A 129 -20.97 -11.88 10.96
N ILE A 130 -20.23 -12.07 12.06
CA ILE A 130 -20.33 -13.27 12.89
C ILE A 130 -21.37 -13.03 13.98
N GLY A 131 -22.53 -13.67 13.83
CA GLY A 131 -23.67 -13.54 14.74
C GLY A 131 -24.32 -12.16 14.67
N ILE A 132 -24.75 -11.63 15.82
CA ILE A 132 -25.43 -10.33 15.90
C ILE A 132 -24.40 -9.21 15.82
N SER A 133 -24.64 -8.25 14.92
CA SER A 133 -23.86 -7.02 14.80
C SER A 133 -24.33 -5.96 15.81
N PRO A 134 -23.43 -5.32 16.56
CA PRO A 134 -23.77 -4.20 17.43
C PRO A 134 -24.09 -2.94 16.62
N LEU A 135 -24.70 -1.95 17.29
CA LEU A 135 -24.93 -0.61 16.74
C LEU A 135 -23.61 0.15 16.51
N TYR A 136 -22.63 -0.05 17.38
CA TYR A 136 -21.31 0.58 17.26
C TYR A 136 -20.32 -0.37 16.60
N GLN A 137 -19.84 0.00 15.41
CA GLN A 137 -19.01 -0.87 14.56
C GLN A 137 -17.60 -0.32 14.32
N ASN A 138 -17.23 0.81 14.92
CA ASN A 138 -15.92 1.43 14.68
C ASN A 138 -14.75 0.66 15.33
N GLU A 139 -15.01 -0.31 16.19
CA GLU A 139 -13.96 -1.21 16.67
C GLU A 139 -14.51 -2.60 16.97
N GLY A 140 -13.63 -3.60 16.88
CA GLY A 140 -14.01 -4.98 17.12
C GLY A 140 -12.96 -5.95 16.60
N TYR A 141 -13.42 -7.09 16.10
CA TYR A 141 -12.55 -8.16 15.63
C TYR A 141 -12.81 -8.52 14.17
N VAL A 142 -11.76 -8.81 13.43
CA VAL A 142 -11.86 -9.40 12.10
C VAL A 142 -11.12 -10.73 12.10
N MET A 143 -11.78 -11.75 11.57
CA MET A 143 -11.25 -13.10 11.41
C MET A 143 -10.94 -13.32 9.94
N LEU A 144 -9.65 -13.40 9.59
CA LEU A 144 -9.21 -13.68 8.24
C LEU A 144 -9.05 -15.20 8.09
N SER A 145 -9.77 -15.77 7.13
CA SER A 145 -9.72 -17.20 6.80
C SER A 145 -9.59 -17.42 5.31
N GLN A 146 -9.13 -18.59 4.89
CA GLN A 146 -9.11 -18.99 3.49
C GLN A 146 -9.80 -20.34 3.39
N GLU A 147 -10.67 -20.58 2.42
CA GLU A 147 -11.52 -21.80 2.38
C GLU A 147 -10.70 -23.10 2.30
N LYS A 148 -9.50 -23.03 1.72
CA LYS A 148 -8.58 -24.19 1.62
C LYS A 148 -7.79 -24.45 2.91
N SER A 149 -7.87 -23.56 3.90
CA SER A 149 -7.13 -23.66 5.16
C SER A 149 -8.09 -23.65 6.35
N LYS A 150 -7.72 -24.37 7.41
CA LYS A 150 -8.44 -24.32 8.69
C LYS A 150 -7.87 -23.25 9.63
N GLU A 151 -6.83 -22.54 9.22
CA GLU A 151 -6.24 -21.45 10.00
C GLU A 151 -7.07 -20.18 9.90
N VAL A 152 -7.23 -19.52 11.04
CA VAL A 152 -7.97 -18.27 11.18
C VAL A 152 -7.09 -17.28 11.92
N PHE A 153 -6.73 -16.21 11.22
CA PHE A 153 -5.95 -15.12 11.79
C PHE A 153 -6.90 -14.06 12.35
N ILE A 154 -6.79 -13.81 13.66
CA ILE A 154 -7.66 -12.88 14.38
C ILE A 154 -6.93 -11.56 14.54
N TYR A 155 -7.57 -10.49 14.11
CA TYR A 155 -7.10 -9.12 14.30
C TYR A 155 -8.14 -8.30 15.05
N LYS A 156 -7.70 -7.43 15.95
CA LYS A 156 -8.51 -6.33 16.48
C LYS A 156 -8.45 -5.20 15.46
N TYR A 157 -9.61 -4.68 15.05
CA TYR A 157 -9.66 -3.52 14.15
C TYR A 157 -10.18 -2.29 14.87
N LYS A 158 -9.71 -1.13 14.40
CA LYS A 158 -10.22 0.18 14.81
C LYS A 158 -10.31 1.10 13.60
N VAL A 159 -11.52 1.58 13.33
CA VAL A 159 -11.80 2.65 12.37
C VAL A 159 -11.52 3.98 13.05
N SER A 160 -10.67 4.79 12.44
CA SER A 160 -10.39 6.16 12.87
C SER A 160 -10.80 7.13 11.78
N LEU A 161 -11.50 8.19 12.16
CA LEU A 161 -11.85 9.30 11.29
C LEU A 161 -10.80 10.39 11.44
N PHE A 162 -10.11 10.69 10.36
CA PHE A 162 -9.19 11.82 10.26
C PHE A 162 -9.87 12.93 9.45
N GLN A 163 -9.86 14.14 9.97
CA GLN A 163 -10.32 15.31 9.23
C GLN A 163 -9.14 16.20 8.93
N ASN A 164 -8.82 16.36 7.64
CA ASN A 164 -7.93 17.41 7.19
C ASN A 164 -8.77 18.60 6.72
N SER A 165 -8.16 19.79 6.57
CA SER A 165 -8.88 21.04 6.27
C SER A 165 -9.75 21.02 5.00
N LYS A 166 -9.57 20.00 4.13
CA LYS A 166 -10.34 19.81 2.89
C LYS A 166 -11.12 18.50 2.81
N ASP A 167 -10.72 17.44 3.52
CA ASP A 167 -11.25 16.09 3.32
C ASP A 167 -11.36 15.29 4.63
N ARG A 168 -12.39 14.42 4.71
CA ARG A 168 -12.54 13.42 5.78
C ARG A 168 -12.06 12.07 5.28
N PHE A 169 -11.08 11.49 5.94
CA PHE A 169 -10.53 10.18 5.63
C PHE A 169 -10.88 9.17 6.72
N LYS A 170 -11.48 8.04 6.35
CA LYS A 170 -11.58 6.86 7.21
C LYS A 170 -10.30 6.03 7.07
N SER A 171 -9.73 5.59 8.18
CA SER A 171 -8.58 4.67 8.21
C SER A 171 -8.90 3.48 9.10
N VAL A 172 -8.40 2.29 8.74
CA VAL A 172 -8.52 1.08 9.56
C VAL A 172 -7.15 0.63 10.02
N MET A 173 -6.98 0.56 11.33
CA MET A 173 -5.86 -0.12 11.95
C MET A 173 -6.24 -1.57 12.23
N LEU A 174 -5.36 -2.51 11.88
CA LEU A 174 -5.47 -3.92 12.26
C LEU A 174 -4.30 -4.26 13.19
N GLN A 175 -4.62 -4.83 14.35
CA GLN A 175 -3.65 -5.34 15.30
C GLN A 175 -3.81 -6.86 15.40
N PHE A 176 -2.75 -7.60 15.11
CA PHE A 176 -2.77 -9.05 15.24
C PHE A 176 -2.96 -9.45 16.71
N ILE A 177 -3.86 -10.41 16.95
CA ILE A 177 -4.12 -10.95 18.29
C ILE A 177 -3.57 -12.36 18.40
N LYS A 178 -4.07 -13.29 17.58
CA LYS A 178 -3.66 -14.69 17.59
C LYS A 178 -4.08 -15.42 16.32
N ASN A 179 -3.45 -16.57 16.09
CA ASN A 179 -3.87 -17.56 15.09
C ASN A 179 -4.59 -18.71 15.80
N VAL A 180 -5.71 -19.18 15.25
CA VAL A 180 -6.47 -20.31 15.76
C VAL A 180 -6.81 -21.28 14.63
N HIS A 181 -7.02 -22.54 14.97
CA HIS A 181 -7.43 -23.55 14.00
C HIS A 181 -8.91 -23.90 14.19
N LEU A 182 -9.67 -23.97 13.10
CA LEU A 182 -11.08 -24.37 13.12
C LEU A 182 -11.21 -25.85 13.43
N SER A 183 -12.17 -26.18 14.28
CA SER A 183 -12.53 -27.55 14.59
C SER A 183 -14.03 -27.62 14.84
N ILE A 184 -14.56 -28.84 15.01
CA ILE A 184 -15.98 -29.05 15.32
C ILE A 184 -16.38 -28.33 16.63
N SER A 185 -15.45 -28.19 17.58
CA SER A 185 -15.67 -27.48 18.83
C SER A 185 -15.25 -26.01 18.81
N ASN A 186 -14.48 -25.58 17.81
CA ASN A 186 -13.94 -24.23 17.68
C ASN A 186 -14.48 -23.55 16.42
N THR A 187 -15.77 -23.19 16.46
CA THR A 187 -16.46 -22.44 15.40
C THR A 187 -16.19 -20.93 15.50
N PHE A 188 -16.53 -20.16 14.47
CA PHE A 188 -16.38 -18.69 14.48
C PHE A 188 -17.13 -18.02 15.64
N GLU A 189 -18.33 -18.49 15.97
CA GLU A 189 -19.13 -18.01 17.10
C GLU A 189 -18.44 -18.33 18.43
N GLN A 190 -17.89 -19.55 18.56
CA GLN A 190 -17.17 -19.93 19.77
C GLN A 190 -15.88 -19.12 19.94
N ILE A 191 -15.18 -18.84 18.84
CA ILE A 191 -14.01 -17.95 18.84
C ILE A 191 -14.43 -16.55 19.28
N LYS A 192 -15.52 -15.99 18.74
CA LYS A 192 -16.07 -14.68 19.16
C LYS A 192 -16.36 -14.67 20.66
N MET A 193 -17.03 -15.70 21.17
CA MET A 193 -17.33 -15.84 22.61
C MET A 193 -16.07 -15.95 23.47
N SER A 194 -15.02 -16.61 22.98
CA SER A 194 -13.73 -16.68 23.68
C SER A 194 -13.05 -15.30 23.77
N LEU A 195 -13.09 -14.51 22.69
CA LEU A 195 -12.50 -13.18 22.64
C LEU A 195 -13.19 -12.21 23.60
N VAL A 196 -14.52 -12.27 23.71
CA VAL A 196 -15.28 -11.44 24.66
C VAL A 196 -14.94 -11.78 26.13
N LYS A 197 -14.70 -13.06 26.43
CA LYS A 197 -14.30 -13.49 27.79
C LYS A 197 -12.88 -13.05 28.14
N GLU A 198 -11.96 -13.13 27.17
CA GLU A 198 -10.54 -12.78 27.31
C GLU A 198 -10.34 -11.25 27.37
N PHE A 199 -11.01 -10.50 26.51
CA PHE A 199 -10.88 -9.05 26.36
C PHE A 199 -12.17 -8.32 26.75
N ARG A 200 -12.32 -8.06 28.06
CA ARG A 200 -13.53 -7.44 28.63
C ARG A 200 -13.77 -5.98 28.23
N GLU A 201 -12.79 -5.33 27.59
CA GLU A 201 -12.91 -3.96 27.07
C GLU A 201 -14.01 -3.83 26.00
N LEU A 202 -14.27 -4.92 25.27
CA LEU A 202 -15.27 -4.97 24.20
C LEU A 202 -16.29 -6.07 24.50
N PRO A 203 -17.32 -5.80 25.32
CA PRO A 203 -18.30 -6.81 25.71
C PRO A 203 -19.25 -7.19 24.56
N ASN A 204 -19.45 -6.28 23.59
CA ASN A 204 -20.26 -6.53 22.39
C ASN A 204 -19.51 -6.02 21.13
N PRO A 205 -18.43 -6.71 20.71
CA PRO A 205 -17.61 -6.26 19.60
C PRO A 205 -18.30 -6.55 18.26
N ALA A 206 -18.16 -5.62 17.31
CA ALA A 206 -18.50 -5.91 15.92
C ALA A 206 -17.46 -6.90 15.39
N THR A 207 -17.91 -8.10 15.02
CA THR A 207 -17.04 -9.18 14.58
C THR A 207 -17.37 -9.57 13.16
N TYR A 208 -16.37 -9.50 12.28
CA TYR A 208 -16.51 -9.88 10.87
C TYR A 208 -15.61 -11.06 10.54
N ARG A 209 -16.10 -11.95 9.69
CA ARG A 209 -15.29 -12.92 8.96
C ARG A 209 -14.99 -12.36 7.59
N ILE A 210 -13.72 -12.33 7.22
CA ILE A 210 -13.31 -12.09 5.84
C ILE A 210 -12.68 -13.37 5.35
N HIS A 211 -13.24 -13.94 4.29
CA HIS A 211 -12.75 -15.19 3.74
C HIS A 211 -12.51 -15.08 2.24
N SER A 212 -11.52 -15.83 1.77
CA SER A 212 -11.22 -15.95 0.35
C SER A 212 -11.36 -17.40 -0.12
N ASN A 213 -11.92 -17.57 -1.31
CA ASN A 213 -12.02 -18.86 -1.99
C ASN A 213 -10.69 -19.30 -2.63
N CYS A 214 -9.79 -18.35 -2.88
CA CYS A 214 -8.47 -18.60 -3.44
C CYS A 214 -7.37 -18.48 -2.38
N GLU A 215 -6.20 -19.02 -2.71
CA GLU A 215 -5.04 -18.94 -1.82
C GLU A 215 -4.32 -17.62 -2.07
N ILE A 216 -4.28 -16.76 -1.05
CA ILE A 216 -3.74 -15.41 -1.14
C ILE A 216 -2.63 -15.22 -0.10
N PRO A 217 -1.49 -14.58 -0.47
CA PRO A 217 -0.48 -14.15 0.50
C PRO A 217 -1.08 -13.26 1.59
N LEU A 218 -0.89 -13.67 2.84
CA LEU A 218 -1.52 -13.04 4.01
C LEU A 218 -1.13 -11.56 4.14
N GLN A 219 0.17 -11.25 4.10
CA GLN A 219 0.68 -9.91 4.39
C GLN A 219 0.55 -8.97 3.19
N GLU A 220 0.89 -9.47 2.01
CA GLU A 220 1.04 -8.68 0.80
C GLU A 220 -0.31 -8.39 0.12
N SER A 221 -1.34 -9.20 0.35
CA SER A 221 -2.62 -9.06 -0.35
C SER A 221 -3.84 -9.22 0.55
N LEU A 222 -3.93 -10.30 1.33
CA LEU A 222 -5.14 -10.58 2.12
C LEU A 222 -5.41 -9.47 3.15
N ILE A 223 -4.42 -9.07 3.95
CA ILE A 223 -4.56 -8.01 4.95
C ILE A 223 -4.87 -6.64 4.31
N PRO A 224 -4.13 -6.14 3.31
CA PRO A 224 -4.43 -4.87 2.64
C PRO A 224 -5.84 -4.82 2.04
N ILE A 225 -6.28 -5.88 1.35
CA ILE A 225 -7.61 -5.93 0.73
C ILE A 225 -8.69 -6.01 1.83
N SER A 226 -8.46 -6.80 2.88
CA SER A 226 -9.36 -6.89 4.03
C SER A 226 -9.60 -5.54 4.71
N LYS A 227 -8.56 -4.70 4.84
CA LYS A 227 -8.71 -3.33 5.37
C LYS A 227 -9.66 -2.50 4.53
N ARG A 228 -9.58 -2.59 3.20
CA ARG A 228 -10.48 -1.88 2.28
C ARG A 228 -11.91 -2.42 2.35
N LEU A 229 -12.08 -3.73 2.45
CA LEU A 229 -13.41 -4.35 2.62
C LEU A 229 -14.07 -3.92 3.94
N LEU A 230 -13.32 -3.87 5.04
CA LEU A 230 -13.83 -3.35 6.32
C LEU A 230 -14.28 -1.89 6.19
N LEU A 231 -13.47 -1.04 5.56
CA LEU A 231 -13.82 0.37 5.34
C LEU A 231 -15.11 0.56 4.53
N LYS A 232 -15.41 -0.35 3.60
CA LYS A 232 -16.64 -0.33 2.79
C LYS A 232 -17.88 -0.80 3.56
N ASN A 233 -17.72 -1.67 4.57
CA ASN A 233 -18.83 -2.34 5.26
C ASN A 233 -19.11 -1.80 6.67
N VAL A 234 -18.15 -1.09 7.27
CA VAL A 234 -18.34 -0.45 8.58
C VAL A 234 -18.87 0.97 8.37
N GLU A 235 -20.13 1.17 8.75
CA GLU A 235 -20.84 2.46 8.67
C GLU A 235 -20.36 3.47 9.74
#